data_AF-A0A3D2TKM5-F1
#
_entry.id   AF-A0A3D2TKM5-F1
#
_cell.length_a   1.000
_cell.length_b   1.000
_cell.length_c   1.000
_cell.angle_alpha   90.00
_cell.angle_beta   90.00
_cell.angle_gamma   90.00
#
_symmetry.space_group_name_H-M   'P 1'
#
loop_
_entity.id
_entity.type
_entity.pdbx_description
1 polymer ?
#
loop_
_entity_poly.entity_id
_entity_poly.type
_entity_poly.pdbx_seq_one_letter_code
_entity_poly.pdbx_strand_id
1 'polypeptide(L)'
;FGGGGGGFGGGGMGGGGQQQNVGGGGGFGGGRGGGRGGGRGGAFNIAPEKIGRLDVPLLCLDHGLRDPSSSKPYEIRPIEDVVDSPALVEIIKAYANGDLPRGASQAAAWHINSKVTWADLASKLTGTVRSIAREPYFNSEEIRTAMAIVHRAEVMTEGLELT
;
A
#
# COMPACT_ATOMS: atom_id res chain seq x y z
N PHE A 1 -55.74 4.04 -51.51
CA PHE A 1 -54.90 5.23 -51.24
C PHE A 1 -53.81 4.77 -50.26
N GLY A 2 -52.51 4.67 -50.54
CA GLY A 2 -51.66 5.18 -51.62
C GLY A 2 -50.40 5.79 -50.98
N GLY A 3 -49.23 5.16 -51.21
CA GLY A 3 -47.88 5.71 -50.99
C GLY A 3 -47.23 5.37 -49.64
N GLY A 4 -46.00 4.86 -49.51
CA GLY A 4 -44.95 4.56 -50.49
C GLY A 4 -43.57 5.09 -50.03
N GLY A 5 -42.57 4.21 -50.03
CA GLY A 5 -41.13 4.55 -50.00
C GLY A 5 -40.44 4.25 -48.66
N GLY A 6 -39.35 3.49 -48.57
CA GLY A 6 -38.51 2.81 -49.55
C GLY A 6 -37.36 2.17 -48.78
N GLY A 7 -37.11 0.88 -49.01
CA GLY A 7 -36.04 0.13 -48.35
C GLY A 7 -34.70 0.28 -49.04
N PHE A 8 -33.63 0.01 -48.31
CA PHE A 8 -32.37 -0.52 -48.84
C PHE A 8 -31.81 -1.50 -47.81
N GLY A 9 -31.76 -2.78 -48.19
CA GLY A 9 -31.06 -3.83 -47.48
C GLY A 9 -29.84 -4.31 -48.26
N GLY A 10 -28.98 -5.06 -47.58
CA GLY A 10 -27.84 -5.82 -48.12
C GLY A 10 -26.58 -4.97 -48.32
N GLY A 11 -25.37 -5.39 -47.99
CA GLY A 11 -24.81 -6.71 -47.70
C GLY A 11 -23.35 -6.72 -48.20
N GLY A 12 -22.48 -7.56 -47.60
CA GLY A 12 -21.15 -7.91 -48.12
C GLY A 12 -19.98 -7.29 -47.33
N MET A 13 -19.25 -8.04 -46.51
CA MET A 13 -18.11 -8.93 -46.81
C MET A 13 -16.86 -8.22 -47.39
N GLY A 14 -15.77 -8.26 -46.60
CA GLY A 14 -14.45 -8.69 -47.11
C GLY A 14 -13.29 -7.69 -47.07
N GLY A 15 -12.22 -8.08 -46.37
CA GLY A 15 -10.84 -7.60 -46.55
C GLY A 15 -10.44 -6.43 -45.64
N GLY A 16 -9.37 -6.45 -44.85
CA GLY A 16 -8.14 -7.24 -44.89
C GLY A 16 -6.96 -6.27 -44.73
N GLY A 17 -6.25 -6.35 -43.60
CA GLY A 17 -5.03 -5.58 -43.29
C GLY A 17 -4.91 -5.33 -41.78
N GLN A 18 -4.28 -6.18 -40.96
CA GLN A 18 -2.82 -6.21 -40.67
C GLN A 18 -2.30 -4.80 -40.35
N GLN A 19 -1.66 -4.46 -39.22
CA GLN A 19 -0.93 -5.17 -38.16
C GLN A 19 -0.52 -4.01 -37.20
N GLN A 20 -0.46 -4.09 -35.86
CA GLN A 20 0.50 -4.85 -35.06
C GLN A 20 0.04 -4.78 -33.59
N ASN A 21 -0.55 -5.87 -33.11
CA ASN A 21 -0.51 -6.22 -31.70
C ASN A 21 0.74 -7.10 -31.54
N VAL A 22 1.75 -6.63 -30.83
CA VAL A 22 2.97 -7.41 -30.58
C VAL A 22 2.80 -8.16 -29.26
N GLY A 23 2.53 -9.46 -29.39
CA GLY A 23 2.92 -10.55 -28.48
C GLY A 23 2.23 -10.60 -27.11
N GLY A 24 1.43 -11.60 -26.74
CA GLY A 24 1.23 -12.94 -27.30
C GLY A 24 1.61 -14.02 -26.29
N GLY A 25 0.62 -14.82 -25.88
CA GLY A 25 0.75 -16.05 -25.07
C GLY A 25 -0.06 -15.95 -23.78
N GLY A 26 -1.27 -16.51 -23.62
CA GLY A 26 -1.82 -17.74 -24.18
C GLY A 26 -2.11 -18.67 -23.00
N GLY A 27 -3.36 -19.08 -22.80
CA GLY A 27 -3.69 -20.04 -21.74
C GLY A 27 -5.16 -20.11 -21.37
N PHE A 28 -5.83 -21.11 -21.93
CA PHE A 28 -7.22 -21.50 -21.70
C PHE A 28 -7.47 -22.02 -20.27
N GLY A 29 -8.69 -21.83 -19.77
CA GLY A 29 -9.39 -22.89 -19.02
C GLY A 29 -9.86 -22.58 -17.60
N GLY A 30 -11.15 -22.88 -17.35
CA GLY A 30 -11.75 -23.22 -16.04
C GLY A 30 -11.96 -22.04 -15.09
N GLY A 31 -13.14 -21.77 -14.52
CA GLY A 31 -13.98 -22.71 -13.79
C GLY A 31 -13.56 -22.74 -12.32
N ARG A 32 -14.55 -22.54 -11.41
CA ARG A 32 -14.46 -22.50 -9.92
C ARG A 32 -13.88 -21.20 -9.35
N GLY A 33 -14.55 -20.49 -8.44
CA GLY A 33 -15.25 -21.00 -7.27
C GLY A 33 -14.24 -21.15 -6.13
N GLY A 34 -14.34 -20.32 -5.09
CA GLY A 34 -13.46 -20.44 -3.92
C GLY A 34 -13.59 -19.23 -3.01
N GLY A 35 -14.17 -19.45 -1.83
CA GLY A 35 -14.63 -18.40 -0.93
C GLY A 35 -13.51 -17.54 -0.34
N ARG A 36 -13.84 -16.27 -0.14
CA ARG A 36 -13.15 -15.41 0.82
C ARG A 36 -13.64 -15.81 2.22
N GLY A 37 -13.04 -16.88 2.74
CA GLY A 37 -13.31 -17.38 4.08
C GLY A 37 -12.04 -17.88 4.73
N GLY A 38 -11.67 -17.22 5.83
CA GLY A 38 -10.96 -17.85 6.95
C GLY A 38 -9.43 -17.90 6.85
N GLY A 39 -8.77 -17.25 7.81
CA GLY A 39 -7.33 -17.43 8.03
C GLY A 39 -6.72 -16.49 9.05
N ARG A 40 -7.33 -16.35 10.24
CA ARG A 40 -6.63 -15.82 11.42
C ARG A 40 -5.48 -16.76 11.77
N GLY A 41 -4.25 -16.25 11.87
CA GLY A 41 -3.14 -16.86 12.60
C GLY A 41 -2.61 -18.19 12.06
N GLY A 42 -1.82 -18.16 10.99
CA GLY A 42 -0.93 -19.27 10.66
C GLY A 42 0.30 -19.25 11.58
N ALA A 43 0.53 -20.33 12.32
CA ALA A 43 1.69 -20.47 13.21
C ALA A 43 3.00 -20.19 12.45
N PHE A 44 3.77 -19.21 12.93
CA PHE A 44 5.10 -18.91 12.40
C PHE A 44 6.06 -20.05 12.75
N ASN A 45 6.11 -21.07 11.90
CA ASN A 45 7.02 -22.21 12.05
C ASN A 45 7.95 -22.26 10.83
N ILE A 46 9.19 -21.79 11.03
CA ILE A 46 10.28 -21.98 10.08
C ILE A 46 11.09 -23.16 10.61
N ALA A 47 11.09 -24.28 9.89
CA ALA A 47 11.89 -25.43 10.28
C ALA A 47 13.39 -25.04 10.33
N PRO A 48 14.19 -25.63 11.24
CA PRO A 48 15.62 -25.39 11.30
C PRO A 48 16.25 -25.54 9.90
N GLU A 49 17.15 -24.61 9.55
CA GLU A 49 17.88 -24.58 8.27
C GLU A 49 17.00 -24.43 7.01
N LYS A 50 15.70 -24.14 7.15
CA LYS A 50 14.82 -23.84 6.02
C LYS A 50 14.67 -22.35 5.82
N ILE A 51 14.62 -21.96 4.55
CA ILE A 51 14.33 -20.59 4.13
C ILE A 51 12.84 -20.52 3.80
N GLY A 52 12.12 -19.67 4.53
CA GLY A 52 10.73 -19.33 4.26
C GLY A 52 10.62 -17.93 3.63
N ARG A 53 9.58 -17.72 2.81
CA ARG A 53 9.13 -16.37 2.44
C ARG A 53 7.99 -15.98 3.38
N LEU A 54 8.11 -14.82 4.00
CA LEU A 54 7.10 -14.25 4.88
C LEU A 54 6.67 -12.90 4.33
N ASP A 55 5.36 -12.71 4.22
CA ASP A 55 4.79 -11.39 3.95
C ASP A 55 4.65 -10.65 5.28
N VAL A 56 5.40 -9.56 5.44
CA VAL A 56 5.39 -8.71 6.64
C VAL A 56 4.84 -7.34 6.26
N PRO A 57 3.87 -6.79 7.01
CA PRO A 57 3.46 -5.41 6.82
C PRO A 57 4.61 -4.48 7.22
N LEU A 58 5.01 -3.57 6.32
CA LEU A 58 6.13 -2.66 6.52
C LEU A 58 5.69 -1.19 6.47
N LEU A 59 6.37 -0.38 7.28
CA LEU A 59 6.32 1.09 7.28
C LEU A 59 7.74 1.65 7.17
N CYS A 60 7.86 2.82 6.54
CA CYS A 60 9.10 3.58 6.55
C CYS A 60 9.18 4.39 7.85
N LEU A 61 10.20 4.16 8.67
CA LEU A 61 10.40 4.94 9.90
C LEU A 61 10.80 6.38 9.58
N ASP A 62 11.75 6.54 8.67
CA ASP A 62 12.30 7.84 8.32
C ASP A 62 11.72 8.39 7.03
N HIS A 63 11.46 9.69 7.03
CA HIS A 63 11.06 10.42 5.83
C HIS A 63 12.29 10.81 5.00
N GLY A 64 12.13 10.76 3.67
CA GLY A 64 13.15 11.25 2.72
C GLY A 64 14.25 10.25 2.38
N LEU A 65 14.31 9.12 3.08
CA LEU A 65 15.19 8.02 2.69
C LEU A 65 14.71 7.36 1.39
N ARG A 66 15.67 6.89 0.60
CA ARG A 66 15.40 6.16 -0.64
C ARG A 66 14.73 4.82 -0.32
N ASP A 67 13.83 4.41 -1.20
CA ASP A 67 13.15 3.12 -1.09
C ASP A 67 14.13 1.95 -0.89
N PRO A 68 13.79 0.99 -0.03
CA PRO A 68 14.61 -0.18 0.22
C PRO A 68 14.79 -0.99 -1.07
N SER A 69 15.95 -1.61 -1.23
CA SER A 69 16.27 -2.46 -2.38
C SER A 69 16.86 -3.78 -1.91
N SER A 70 16.40 -4.89 -2.48
CA SER A 70 16.79 -6.26 -2.10
C SER A 70 18.28 -6.56 -2.17
N SER A 71 19.06 -5.75 -2.90
CA SER A 71 20.52 -5.89 -3.00
C SER A 71 21.28 -5.35 -1.79
N LYS A 72 20.64 -4.66 -0.86
CA LYS A 72 21.28 -4.17 0.36
C LYS A 72 21.30 -5.26 1.44
N PRO A 73 22.35 -5.32 2.28
CA PRO A 73 22.32 -6.15 3.47
C PRO A 73 21.28 -5.60 4.46
N TYR A 74 20.51 -6.50 5.08
CA TYR A 74 19.50 -6.19 6.08
C TYR A 74 19.75 -7.02 7.33
N GLU A 75 19.57 -6.42 8.50
CA GLU A 75 19.57 -7.10 9.80
C GLU A 75 18.22 -6.86 10.49
N ILE A 76 17.76 -7.85 11.25
CA ILE A 76 16.59 -7.71 12.12
C ILE A 76 17.10 -7.19 13.46
N ARG A 77 16.56 -6.06 13.91
CA ARG A 77 16.90 -5.43 15.18
C ARG A 77 15.67 -5.33 16.10
N PRO A 78 15.86 -5.39 17.42
CA PRO A 78 14.83 -4.96 18.37
C PRO A 78 14.34 -3.56 18.03
N ILE A 79 13.06 -3.28 18.26
CA ILE A 79 12.48 -1.98 17.89
C ILE A 79 12.98 -0.87 18.83
N GLU A 80 13.28 -1.25 20.07
CA GLU A 80 13.80 -0.39 21.13
C GLU A 80 15.21 0.14 20.83
N ASP A 81 15.98 -0.55 19.97
CA ASP A 81 17.29 -0.10 19.50
C ASP A 81 17.21 1.04 18.47
N VAL A 82 16.04 1.22 17.83
CA VAL A 82 15.89 2.07 16.63
C VAL A 82 14.81 3.13 16.76
N VAL A 83 13.94 3.04 17.77
CA VAL A 83 12.84 3.96 18.02
C VAL A 83 12.86 4.39 19.48
N ASP A 84 13.01 5.69 19.73
CA ASP A 84 13.03 6.24 21.09
C ASP A 84 11.63 6.54 21.65
N SER A 85 10.62 6.64 20.79
CA SER A 85 9.26 7.05 21.19
C SER A 85 8.38 5.84 21.54
N PRO A 86 7.92 5.70 22.79
CA PRO A 86 6.96 4.66 23.15
C PRO A 86 5.66 4.74 22.34
N ALA A 87 5.19 5.96 22.05
CA ALA A 87 4.00 6.19 21.23
C ALA A 87 4.16 5.59 19.81
N LEU A 88 5.34 5.75 19.20
CA LEU A 88 5.62 5.16 17.89
C LEU A 88 5.67 3.63 17.94
N VAL A 89 6.24 3.05 19.00
CA VAL A 89 6.25 1.60 19.21
C VAL A 89 4.82 1.05 19.26
N GLU A 90 3.91 1.71 20.00
CA GLU A 90 2.50 1.28 20.08
C GLU A 90 1.76 1.40 18.74
N ILE A 91 2.03 2.47 17.97
CA ILE A 91 1.47 2.62 16.62
C ILE A 91 1.95 1.50 15.69
N ILE A 92 3.24 1.14 15.75
CA ILE A 92 3.82 0.08 14.91
C ILE A 92 3.22 -1.28 15.29
N LYS A 93 3.07 -1.58 16.59
CA LYS A 93 2.40 -2.80 17.07
C LYS A 93 0.96 -2.90 16.57
N ALA A 94 0.18 -1.82 16.74
CA ALA A 94 -1.22 -1.78 16.28
C ALA A 94 -1.33 -1.93 14.76
N TYR A 95 -0.42 -1.33 13.99
CA TYR A 95 -0.35 -1.53 12.55
C TYR A 95 0.01 -2.98 12.18
N ALA A 96 1.00 -3.58 12.85
CA ALA A 96 1.42 -4.95 12.60
C ALA A 96 0.29 -5.97 12.90
N ASN A 97 -0.57 -5.66 13.87
CA ASN A 97 -1.77 -6.44 14.19
C ASN A 97 -2.91 -6.26 13.18
N GLY A 98 -2.82 -5.28 12.28
CA GLY A 98 -3.84 -4.95 11.29
C GLY A 98 -4.95 -4.03 11.80
N ASP A 99 -4.74 -3.39 12.96
CA ASP A 99 -5.74 -2.51 13.59
C ASP A 99 -5.74 -1.10 12.99
N LEU A 100 -4.65 -0.71 12.31
CA LEU A 100 -4.49 0.63 11.76
C LEU A 100 -4.29 0.61 10.23
N PRO A 101 -4.85 1.59 9.50
CA PRO A 101 -4.66 1.70 8.06
C PRO A 101 -3.25 2.22 7.71
N ARG A 102 -2.63 1.61 6.70
CA ARG A 102 -1.23 1.88 6.30
C ARG A 102 -0.92 3.37 6.08
N GLY A 103 -1.76 4.10 5.34
CA GLY A 103 -1.50 5.50 5.02
C GLY A 103 -1.44 6.39 6.27
N ALA A 104 -2.40 6.22 7.17
CA ALA A 104 -2.42 6.95 8.44
C ALA A 104 -1.25 6.55 9.35
N SER A 105 -0.93 5.25 9.44
CA SER A 105 0.23 4.78 10.20
C SER A 105 1.56 5.32 9.66
N GLN A 106 1.72 5.39 8.34
CA GLN A 106 2.91 5.95 7.69
C GLN A 106 3.06 7.45 7.96
N ALA A 107 1.97 8.21 7.91
CA ALA A 107 1.97 9.64 8.23
C ALA A 107 2.28 9.88 9.72
N ALA A 108 1.68 9.09 10.62
CA ALA A 108 1.94 9.15 12.05
C ALA A 108 3.41 8.83 12.38
N ALA A 109 3.97 7.79 11.75
CA ALA A 109 5.38 7.42 11.93
C ALA A 109 6.33 8.56 11.55
N TRP A 110 6.12 9.19 10.39
CA TRP A 110 6.95 10.31 9.95
C TRP A 110 6.78 11.58 10.79
N HIS A 111 5.58 11.81 11.32
CA HIS A 111 5.35 12.92 12.24
C HIS A 111 6.15 12.73 13.55
N ILE A 112 6.09 11.53 14.14
CA ILE A 112 6.76 11.27 15.41
C ILE A 112 8.28 11.12 15.23
N ASN A 113 8.73 10.29 14.28
CA ASN A 113 10.15 9.94 14.14
C ASN A 113 10.96 11.05 13.45
N SER A 114 10.46 11.52 12.31
CA SER A 114 11.17 12.51 11.47
C SER A 114 10.70 13.96 11.69
N LYS A 115 9.78 14.18 12.63
CA LYS A 115 9.26 15.52 12.98
C LYS A 115 8.66 16.28 11.80
N VAL A 116 8.13 15.56 10.80
CA VAL A 116 7.46 16.19 9.65
C VAL A 116 6.13 16.80 10.11
N THR A 117 5.89 18.06 9.79
CA THR A 117 4.65 18.73 10.23
C THR A 117 3.43 18.17 9.51
N TRP A 118 2.26 18.25 10.13
CA TRP A 118 1.00 17.84 9.49
C TRP A 118 0.71 18.61 8.20
N ALA A 119 1.11 19.89 8.13
CA ALA A 119 0.98 20.72 6.93
C ALA A 119 1.89 20.22 5.79
N ASP A 120 3.14 19.83 6.11
CA ASP A 120 4.06 19.25 5.13
C ASP A 120 3.59 17.88 4.65
N LEU A 121 3.03 17.07 5.55
CA LEU A 121 2.45 15.77 5.19
C LEU A 121 1.22 15.93 4.30
N ALA A 122 0.32 16.87 4.61
CA ALA A 122 -0.88 17.14 3.83
C ALA A 122 -0.58 17.73 2.44
N SER A 123 0.51 18.49 2.31
CA SER A 123 0.96 19.05 1.02
C SER A 123 1.91 18.12 0.25
N LYS A 124 2.32 17.00 0.85
CA LYS A 124 3.24 16.06 0.21
C LYS A 124 2.58 15.43 -1.02
N LEU A 125 3.33 15.40 -2.12
CA LEU A 125 2.89 14.80 -3.37
C LEU A 125 3.71 13.55 -3.72
N THR A 126 3.07 12.60 -4.39
CA THR A 126 3.70 11.41 -4.98
C THR A 126 4.64 11.79 -6.14
N GLY A 127 5.52 10.86 -6.51
CA GLY A 127 6.42 11.02 -7.64
C GLY A 127 7.52 12.08 -7.45
N THR A 128 8.24 12.35 -8.54
CA THR A 128 9.32 13.36 -8.58
C THR A 128 8.82 14.68 -9.16
N VAL A 129 9.63 15.74 -9.06
CA VAL A 129 9.35 17.06 -9.68
C VAL A 129 9.15 16.96 -11.20
N ARG A 130 9.67 15.91 -11.84
CA ARG A 130 9.52 15.68 -13.29
C ARG A 130 8.20 15.01 -13.68
N SER A 131 7.35 14.64 -12.72
CA SER A 131 6.09 13.93 -13.00
C SER A 131 5.05 14.92 -13.53
N ILE A 132 4.40 14.58 -14.65
CA ILE A 132 3.45 15.46 -15.38
C ILE A 132 2.21 15.77 -14.53
N ALA A 133 1.76 14.81 -13.74
CA ALA A 133 0.75 14.98 -12.71
C ALA A 133 1.27 14.35 -11.42
N ARG A 134 0.93 14.94 -10.28
CA ARG A 134 1.33 14.44 -8.96
C ARG A 134 0.12 14.42 -8.05
N GLU A 135 -0.24 13.23 -7.61
CA GLU A 135 -1.31 13.05 -6.64
C GLU A 135 -0.79 13.32 -5.23
N PRO A 136 -1.66 13.75 -4.28
CA PRO A 136 -1.33 13.78 -2.87
C PRO A 136 -0.77 12.43 -2.41
N TYR A 137 0.31 12.47 -1.62
CA TYR A 137 0.89 11.27 -1.02
C TYR A 137 -0.04 10.67 0.04
N PHE A 138 -0.71 11.55 0.78
CA PHE A 138 -1.77 11.20 1.74
C PHE A 138 -3.04 11.96 1.37
N ASN A 139 -4.19 11.31 1.52
CA ASN A 139 -5.46 12.00 1.42
C ASN A 139 -5.83 12.67 2.76
N SER A 140 -6.82 13.58 2.74
CA SER A 140 -7.23 14.35 3.93
C SER A 140 -7.82 13.50 5.05
N GLU A 141 -8.36 12.32 4.76
CA GLU A 141 -8.87 11.38 5.77
C GLU A 141 -7.71 10.66 6.47
N GLU A 142 -6.69 10.24 5.74
CA GLU A 142 -5.48 9.63 6.29
C GLU A 142 -4.75 10.58 7.23
N ILE A 143 -4.63 11.86 6.86
CA ILE A 143 -4.01 12.87 7.73
C ILE A 143 -4.81 13.08 9.02
N ARG A 144 -6.15 13.18 8.93
CA ARG A 144 -7.01 13.30 10.13
C ARG A 144 -6.93 12.07 11.03
N THR A 145 -6.96 10.89 10.42
CA THR A 145 -6.83 9.63 11.14
C THR A 145 -5.45 9.52 11.80
N ALA A 146 -4.38 9.93 11.11
CA ALA A 146 -3.03 9.94 11.66
C ALA A 146 -2.92 10.86 12.89
N MET A 147 -3.49 12.07 12.84
CA MET A 147 -3.53 12.98 14.00
C MET A 147 -4.24 12.34 15.20
N ALA A 148 -5.38 11.68 14.98
CA ALA A 148 -6.10 11.00 16.05
C ALA A 148 -5.32 9.81 16.63
N ILE A 149 -4.64 9.03 15.77
CA ILE A 149 -3.78 7.91 16.18
C ILE A 149 -2.63 8.42 17.06
N VAL A 150 -1.92 9.47 16.62
CA VAL A 150 -0.79 10.05 17.38
C VAL A 150 -1.27 10.53 18.74
N HIS A 151 -2.34 11.34 18.78
CA HIS A 151 -2.88 11.83 20.04
C HIS A 151 -3.25 10.70 21.00
N ARG A 152 -3.90 9.65 20.49
CA ARG A 152 -4.28 8.49 21.30
C ARG A 152 -3.05 7.75 21.81
N ALA A 153 -2.04 7.54 20.98
CA ALA A 153 -0.81 6.86 21.35
C ALA A 153 -0.07 7.63 22.45
N GLU A 154 0.10 8.95 22.29
CA GLU A 154 0.75 9.81 23.28
C GLU A 154 0.06 9.74 24.65
N VAL A 155 -1.28 9.82 24.68
CA VAL A 155 -2.06 9.69 25.93
C VAL A 155 -1.89 8.30 26.56
N MET A 156 -1.83 7.23 25.76
CA MET A 156 -1.64 5.88 26.30
C MET A 156 -0.23 5.66 26.85
N THR A 157 0.75 6.37 26.31
CA THR A 157 2.16 6.19 26.68
C THR A 157 2.71 7.29 27.58
N GLU A 158 1.85 8.15 28.11
CA GLU A 158 2.25 9.21 29.02
C GLU A 158 2.93 8.60 30.26
N GLY A 159 4.19 8.99 30.50
CA GLY A 159 5.00 8.48 31.61
C GLY A 159 5.65 7.11 31.39
N LEU A 160 5.54 6.52 30.19
CA LEU A 160 6.32 5.35 29.81
C LEU A 160 7.71 5.76 29.30
N GLU A 161 8.74 5.05 29.75
CA GLU A 161 10.07 5.09 29.17
C GLU A 161 10.38 3.72 28.57
N LEU A 162 11.05 3.69 27.41
CA LEU A 162 11.53 2.44 26.83
C LEU A 162 12.74 1.96 27.66
N THR A 163 12.73 0.69 28.06
CA THR A 163 13.76 0.06 28.90
C THR A 163 14.63 -0.90 28.12
#